data_AF-A0A0V0ZRV7-F1
#
_entry.id   AF-A0A0V0ZRV7-F1
#
_cell.length_a   1.000
_cell.length_b   1.000
_cell.length_c   1.000
_cell.angle_alpha   90.00
_cell.angle_beta   90.00
_cell.angle_gamma   90.00
#
_symmetry.space_group_name_H-M   'P 1'
#
loop_
_entity.id
_entity.type
_entity.pdbx_description
1 polymer ?
#
loop_
_entity_poly.entity_id
_entity_poly.type
_entity_poly.pdbx_seq_one_letter_code
_entity_poly.pdbx_strand_id
1 'polypeptide(L)'
;MKDTFIGDISPFGPKVCPFSVYISRFKQFFMVNGVPESKRAAVFFTVMGDEHFQLLTNLVVPKDPTTMPFDECVSVLADHFQPARLEVVERQKFFNCKQSAEDSIKSFVAELKRLSLNSAFDTHFFGHAQ
;
A
#
# COMPACT_ATOMS: atom_id res chain seq x y z
N MET A 1 25.98 19.10 -21.69
CA MET A 1 24.56 18.80 -21.97
C MET A 1 23.80 19.20 -20.71
N LYS A 2 22.67 19.91 -20.83
CA LYS A 2 21.84 20.22 -19.65
C LYS A 2 21.31 18.89 -19.12
N ASP A 3 21.57 18.59 -17.84
CA ASP A 3 20.97 17.45 -17.14
C ASP A 3 19.46 17.58 -17.24
N THR A 4 18.89 16.92 -18.26
CA THR A 4 17.46 16.98 -18.54
C THR A 4 16.85 15.85 -17.74
N PHE A 5 16.15 16.20 -16.67
CA PHE A 5 15.43 15.23 -15.88
C PHE A 5 14.35 14.57 -16.76
N ILE A 6 14.31 13.24 -16.77
CA ILE A 6 13.39 12.45 -17.58
C ILE A 6 12.21 12.01 -16.70
N GLY A 7 11.00 12.40 -17.13
CA GLY A 7 9.75 12.02 -16.50
C GLY A 7 9.24 13.04 -15.48
N ASP A 8 7.93 12.98 -15.21
CA ASP A 8 7.25 13.77 -14.19
C ASP A 8 6.57 12.85 -13.18
N ILE A 9 6.63 13.25 -11.90
CA ILE A 9 5.90 12.59 -10.82
C ILE A 9 4.93 13.61 -10.25
N SER A 10 3.65 13.41 -10.55
CA SER A 10 2.56 14.15 -9.93
C SER A 10 2.38 13.74 -8.46
N PRO A 11 1.95 14.65 -7.56
CA PRO A 11 1.77 14.35 -6.14
C PRO A 11 0.87 13.13 -5.88
N PHE A 12 1.09 12.49 -4.73
CA PHE A 12 0.24 11.38 -4.31
C PHE A 12 -1.20 11.85 -4.10
N GLY A 13 -2.15 11.03 -4.53
CA GLY A 13 -3.56 11.19 -4.21
C GLY A 13 -4.15 9.82 -3.88
N PRO A 14 -4.59 9.56 -2.63
CA PRO A 14 -5.13 8.25 -2.25
C PRO A 14 -6.40 7.86 -3.01
N LYS A 15 -7.13 8.85 -3.56
CA LYS A 15 -8.29 8.64 -4.44
C LYS A 15 -7.92 8.43 -5.92
N VAL A 16 -6.68 8.72 -6.30
CA VAL A 16 -6.19 8.67 -7.69
C VAL A 16 -5.52 7.34 -7.98
N CYS A 17 -4.63 6.88 -7.11
CA CYS A 17 -3.95 5.59 -7.28
C CYS A 17 -3.54 4.97 -5.94
N PRO A 18 -3.32 3.64 -5.90
CA PRO A 18 -2.75 2.98 -4.73
C PRO A 18 -1.34 3.50 -4.41
N PHE A 19 -1.01 3.63 -3.13
CA PHE A 19 0.32 4.08 -2.69
C PHE A 19 1.46 3.23 -3.27
N SER A 20 1.30 1.91 -3.38
CA SER A 20 2.27 1.01 -4.00
C SER A 20 2.57 1.34 -5.48
N VAL A 21 1.56 1.79 -6.24
CA VAL A 21 1.73 2.23 -7.64
C VAL A 21 2.51 3.54 -7.69
N TYR A 22 2.19 4.46 -6.78
CA TYR A 22 2.92 5.73 -6.64
C TYR A 22 4.42 5.51 -6.34
N ILE A 23 4.74 4.62 -5.39
CA ILE A 23 6.13 4.27 -5.07
C ILE A 23 6.85 3.57 -6.24
N SER A 24 6.13 2.75 -7.00
CA SER A 24 6.72 2.11 -8.20
C SER A 24 7.16 3.14 -9.24
N ARG A 25 6.41 4.24 -9.41
CA ARG A 25 6.81 5.35 -10.29
C ARG A 25 8.09 6.04 -9.80
N PHE A 26 8.24 6.26 -8.48
CA PHE A 26 9.48 6.79 -7.91
C PHE A 26 10.68 5.88 -8.18
N LYS A 27 10.53 4.57 -8.02
CA LYS A 27 11.62 3.62 -8.28
C LYS A 27 12.09 3.71 -9.75
N GLN A 28 11.16 3.82 -10.70
CA GLN A 28 11.50 4.03 -12.11
C GLN A 28 12.18 5.39 -12.35
N PHE A 29 11.66 6.45 -11.74
CA PHE A 29 12.23 7.79 -11.85
C PHE A 29 13.66 7.87 -11.30
N PHE A 30 13.92 7.25 -10.15
CA PHE A 30 15.26 7.16 -9.59
C PHE A 30 16.21 6.39 -10.50
N MET A 31 15.73 5.29 -11.07
CA MET A 31 16.51 4.46 -11.98
C MET A 31 16.89 5.22 -13.26
N VAL A 32 15.92 5.84 -13.93
CA VAL A 32 16.14 6.55 -15.20
C VAL A 32 17.03 7.77 -15.02
N ASN A 33 16.91 8.46 -13.89
CA ASN A 33 17.67 9.69 -13.62
C ASN A 33 18.94 9.47 -12.78
N GLY A 34 19.30 8.21 -12.50
CA GLY A 34 20.51 7.89 -11.75
C GLY A 34 20.55 8.52 -10.35
N VAL A 35 19.41 8.61 -9.66
CA VAL A 35 19.31 9.29 -8.36
C VAL A 35 20.00 8.44 -7.29
N PRO A 36 21.08 8.94 -6.65
CA PRO A 36 21.78 8.23 -5.59
C PRO A 36 20.88 8.08 -4.38
N GLU A 37 21.04 6.97 -3.65
CA GLU A 37 20.19 6.62 -2.50
C GLU A 37 20.09 7.73 -1.46
N SER A 38 21.20 8.40 -1.17
CA SER A 38 21.29 9.55 -0.25
C SER A 38 20.41 10.74 -0.63
N LYS A 39 19.94 10.84 -1.87
CA LYS A 39 19.05 11.92 -2.34
C LYS A 39 17.61 11.47 -2.54
N ARG A 40 17.29 10.17 -2.48
CA ARG A 40 15.95 9.64 -2.82
C ARG A 40 14.87 10.15 -1.85
N ALA A 41 15.16 10.20 -0.56
CA ALA A 41 14.24 10.73 0.45
C ALA A 41 13.93 12.21 0.19
N ALA A 42 14.97 13.03 -0.03
CA ALA A 42 14.81 14.44 -0.34
C ALA A 42 13.95 14.68 -1.60
N VAL A 43 14.21 13.93 -2.68
CA VAL A 43 13.41 14.00 -3.91
C VAL A 43 11.95 13.61 -3.63
N PHE A 44 11.72 12.54 -2.87
CA PHE A 44 10.39 12.11 -2.49
C PHE A 44 9.60 13.20 -1.73
N PHE A 45 10.25 13.88 -0.77
CA PHE A 45 9.63 14.96 -0.01
C PHE A 45 9.23 16.16 -0.88
N THR A 46 10.03 16.51 -1.88
CA THR A 46 9.72 17.63 -2.80
C THR A 46 8.48 17.41 -3.66
N VAL A 47 8.02 16.16 -3.80
CA VAL A 47 6.96 15.78 -4.72
C VAL A 47 5.70 15.27 -4.02
N MET A 48 5.82 14.64 -2.84
CA MET A 48 4.67 14.06 -2.13
C MET A 48 3.64 15.08 -1.62
N GLY A 49 4.04 16.35 -1.49
CA GLY A 49 3.20 17.46 -1.05
C GLY A 49 3.07 17.58 0.47
N ASP A 50 2.66 18.76 0.92
CA ASP A 50 2.67 19.17 2.33
C ASP A 50 1.82 18.27 3.23
N GLU A 51 0.62 17.87 2.78
CA GLU A 51 -0.31 17.02 3.53
C GLU A 51 0.36 15.70 3.94
N HIS A 52 0.99 15.01 2.99
CA HIS A 52 1.61 13.72 3.24
C HIS A 52 2.93 13.84 4.00
N PHE A 53 3.67 14.94 3.80
CA PHE A 53 4.89 15.20 4.55
C PHE A 53 4.60 15.51 6.03
N GLN A 54 3.55 16.29 6.31
CA GLN A 54 3.05 16.51 7.67
C GLN A 54 2.58 15.21 8.32
N LEU A 55 1.86 14.36 7.57
CA LEU A 55 1.47 13.04 8.05
C LEU A 55 2.68 12.20 8.47
N LEU A 56 3.70 12.07 7.59
CA LEU A 56 4.92 11.35 7.92
C LEU A 56 5.58 11.90 9.18
N THR A 57 5.69 13.23 9.27
CA THR A 57 6.28 13.93 10.42
C THR A 57 5.59 13.56 11.72
N ASN A 58 4.25 13.55 11.72
CA ASN A 58 3.45 13.16 12.89
C ASN A 58 3.60 11.68 13.25
N LEU A 59 3.74 10.79 12.26
CA LEU A 59 3.85 9.35 12.48
C LEU A 59 5.20 8.92 13.06
N VAL A 60 6.27 9.70 12.88
CA VAL A 60 7.63 9.30 13.27
C VAL A 60 8.16 9.99 14.53
N VAL A 61 7.38 10.87 15.17
CA VAL A 61 7.75 11.55 16.42
C VAL A 61 8.28 10.54 17.45
N PRO A 62 9.43 10.80 18.12
CA PRO A 62 10.22 12.03 18.13
C PRO A 62 11.35 12.11 17.08
N LYS A 63 11.37 11.23 16.07
CA LYS A 63 12.39 11.23 15.02
C LYS A 63 12.17 12.35 14.00
N ASP A 64 13.25 12.79 13.36
CA ASP A 64 13.19 13.71 12.23
C ASP A 64 13.06 12.91 10.91
N PRO A 65 11.93 13.03 10.18
CA PRO A 65 11.73 12.30 8.94
C PRO A 65 12.76 12.65 7.86
N THR A 66 13.39 13.83 7.91
CA THR A 66 14.40 14.25 6.92
C THR A 66 15.72 13.50 7.03
N THR A 67 15.93 12.83 8.17
CA THR A 67 17.11 12.00 8.43
C THR A 67 16.90 10.52 8.11
N MET A 68 15.66 10.11 7.82
CA MET A 68 15.30 8.73 7.55
C MET A 68 15.58 8.33 6.08
N PRO A 69 16.00 7.09 5.82
CA PRO A 69 16.17 6.61 4.46
C PRO A 69 14.81 6.46 3.76
N PHE A 70 14.83 6.55 2.42
CA PHE A 70 13.62 6.52 1.60
C PHE A 70 12.73 5.30 1.90
N ASP A 71 13.32 4.11 2.02
CA ASP A 71 12.55 2.88 2.22
C ASP A 71 11.87 2.83 3.60
N GLU A 72 12.47 3.41 4.64
CA GLU A 72 11.83 3.53 5.96
C GLU A 72 10.63 4.49 5.91
N CYS A 73 10.79 5.66 5.26
CA CYS A 73 9.69 6.60 5.06
C CYS A 73 8.53 5.97 4.28
N VAL A 74 8.85 5.20 3.24
CA VAL A 74 7.86 4.44 2.46
C VAL A 74 7.16 3.42 3.33
N SER A 75 7.87 2.68 4.18
CA SER A 75 7.27 1.69 5.07
C SER A 75 6.25 2.33 6.01
N VAL A 76 6.62 3.43 6.69
CA VAL A 76 5.72 4.14 7.62
C VAL A 76 4.45 4.62 6.91
N LEU A 77 4.59 5.18 5.71
CA LEU A 77 3.43 5.64 4.94
C LEU A 77 2.62 4.48 4.36
N ALA A 78 3.26 3.37 3.99
CA ALA A 78 2.58 2.16 3.53
C ALA A 78 1.73 1.57 4.66
N ASP A 79 2.23 1.52 5.89
CA ASP A 79 1.46 1.06 7.06
C ASP A 79 0.23 1.94 7.32
N HIS A 80 0.27 3.22 6.95
CA HIS A 80 -0.85 4.13 7.07
C HIS A 80 -1.85 4.02 5.90
N PHE A 81 -1.38 4.06 4.64
CA PHE A 81 -2.25 4.07 3.45
C PHE A 81 -2.70 2.68 3.01
N GLN A 82 -1.90 1.68 3.34
CA GLN A 82 -2.10 0.28 3.01
C GLN A 82 -1.88 -0.54 4.28
N PRO A 83 -2.63 -0.25 5.37
CA PRO A 83 -2.45 -0.98 6.62
C PRO A 83 -2.51 -2.46 6.29
N ALA A 84 -1.46 -3.18 6.68
CA ALA A 84 -1.35 -4.61 6.46
C ALA A 84 -2.72 -5.19 6.83
N ARG A 85 -3.43 -5.73 5.82
CA ARG A 85 -4.81 -6.21 5.98
C ARG A 85 -4.82 -7.08 7.23
N LEU A 86 -5.39 -6.56 8.33
CA LEU A 86 -5.44 -7.27 9.59
C LEU A 86 -6.23 -8.53 9.29
N GLU A 87 -5.59 -9.68 9.37
CA GLU A 87 -6.24 -10.97 9.13
C GLU A 87 -7.53 -11.09 9.97
N VAL A 88 -7.54 -10.48 11.16
CA VAL A 88 -8.71 -10.39 12.04
C VAL A 88 -9.91 -9.70 11.38
N VAL A 89 -9.71 -8.63 10.61
CA VAL A 89 -10.78 -7.89 9.91
C VAL A 89 -11.29 -8.69 8.71
N GLU A 90 -10.40 -9.31 7.93
CA GLU A 90 -10.81 -10.17 6.81
C GLU A 90 -11.48 -11.46 7.29
N ARG A 91 -11.00 -12.04 8.40
CA ARG A 91 -11.68 -13.14 9.12
C ARG A 91 -13.06 -12.69 9.58
N GLN A 92 -13.20 -11.53 10.21
CA GLN A 92 -14.52 -11.00 10.60
C GLN A 92 -15.44 -10.80 9.41
N LYS A 93 -14.96 -10.29 8.27
CA LYS A 93 -15.76 -10.17 7.04
C LYS A 93 -16.19 -11.53 6.51
N PHE A 94 -15.30 -12.52 6.53
CA PHE A 94 -15.63 -13.90 6.16
C PHE A 94 -16.67 -14.52 7.10
N PHE A 95 -16.46 -14.44 8.42
CA PHE A 95 -17.38 -14.97 9.43
C PHE A 95 -18.74 -14.24 9.46
N ASN A 96 -18.76 -12.97 9.08
CA ASN A 96 -19.99 -12.18 8.99
C ASN A 96 -20.67 -12.24 7.61
N CYS A 97 -20.09 -12.96 6.63
CA CYS A 97 -20.72 -13.18 5.34
C CYS A 97 -21.93 -14.11 5.53
N LYS A 98 -23.13 -13.55 5.47
CA LYS A 98 -24.39 -14.27 5.56
C LYS A 98 -25.14 -14.12 4.24
N GLN A 99 -25.70 -15.23 3.75
CA GLN A 99 -26.58 -15.19 2.60
C GLN A 99 -27.82 -14.36 2.94
N SER A 100 -28.11 -13.32 2.14
CA SER A 100 -29.37 -12.58 2.27
C SER A 100 -30.54 -13.43 1.77
N ALA A 101 -31.76 -13.14 2.22
CA ALA A 101 -32.98 -13.82 1.77
C ALA A 101 -33.21 -13.69 0.24
N GLU A 102 -32.59 -12.68 -0.37
CA GLU A 102 -32.71 -12.34 -1.78
C GLU A 102 -31.50 -12.82 -2.60
N ASP A 103 -30.46 -13.32 -1.94
CA ASP A 103 -29.25 -13.82 -2.59
C ASP A 103 -29.44 -15.24 -3.08
N SER A 104 -29.10 -15.46 -4.36
CA SER A 104 -28.94 -16.82 -4.86
C SER A 104 -27.79 -17.53 -4.14
N ILE A 105 -27.91 -18.85 -3.97
CA ILE A 105 -26.84 -19.67 -3.40
C ILE A 105 -25.53 -19.50 -4.20
N LYS A 106 -25.62 -19.29 -5.51
CA LYS A 106 -24.45 -19.10 -6.39
C LYS A 106 -23.73 -17.77 -6.13
N SER A 107 -24.46 -16.67 -5.91
CA SER A 107 -23.86 -15.37 -5.60
C SER A 107 -23.22 -15.37 -4.22
N PHE A 108 -23.87 -16.01 -3.24
CA PHE A 108 -23.30 -16.19 -1.91
C PHE A 108 -22.00 -17.03 -1.92
N VAL A 109 -21.98 -18.15 -2.65
CA VAL A 109 -20.77 -18.99 -2.79
C VAL A 109 -19.64 -18.25 -3.51
N ALA A 110 -19.95 -17.42 -4.51
CA ALA A 110 -18.95 -16.60 -5.20
C ALA A 110 -18.33 -15.56 -4.26
N GLU A 111 -19.14 -14.91 -3.43
CA GLU A 111 -18.68 -13.92 -2.45
C GLU A 111 -17.86 -14.56 -1.32
N LEU A 112 -18.30 -15.70 -0.80
CA LEU A 112 -17.51 -16.49 0.16
C LEU A 112 -16.14 -16.88 -0.40
N LYS A 113 -16.06 -17.32 -1.66
CA LYS A 113 -14.79 -17.63 -2.32
C LYS A 113 -13.91 -16.39 -2.46
N ARG A 114 -14.48 -15.25 -2.83
CA ARG A 114 -13.76 -13.97 -2.95
C ARG A 114 -13.18 -13.52 -1.61
N LEU A 115 -13.91 -13.70 -0.51
CA LEU A 115 -13.47 -13.36 0.85
C LEU A 115 -12.44 -14.37 1.41
N SER A 116 -12.55 -15.65 1.03
CA SER A 116 -11.58 -16.69 1.41
C SER A 116 -10.19 -16.48 0.83
N LEU A 117 -10.09 -15.84 -0.36
CA LEU A 117 -8.79 -15.52 -0.98
C LEU A 117 -8.06 -14.35 -0.30
N ASN A 118 -8.80 -13.53 0.47
CA ASN A 118 -8.29 -12.30 1.09
C ASN A 118 -8.06 -12.43 2.60
N SER A 119 -8.71 -13.41 3.23
CA SER A 119 -8.37 -13.85 4.58
C SER A 119 -7.20 -14.84 4.47
N ALA A 120 -6.25 -14.81 5.40
CA ALA A 120 -5.12 -15.76 5.44
C ALA A 120 -5.58 -17.20 5.83
N PHE A 121 -6.64 -17.69 5.20
CA PHE A 121 -7.17 -19.04 5.31
C PHE A 121 -6.46 -20.01 4.37
N ASP A 122 -5.25 -19.66 3.92
CA ASP A 122 -4.44 -20.60 3.17
C ASP A 122 -3.87 -21.64 4.16
N THR A 123 -4.16 -22.91 3.88
CA THR A 123 -3.60 -24.12 4.48
C THR A 123 -4.17 -24.66 5.80
N HIS A 124 -5.48 -25.03 5.89
CA HIS A 124 -5.86 -26.26 6.63
C HIS A 124 -7.28 -26.83 6.42
N PHE A 125 -7.90 -26.76 5.24
CA PHE A 125 -9.25 -27.36 5.05
C PHE A 125 -9.45 -28.29 3.85
N PHE A 126 -8.43 -28.53 3.03
CA PHE A 126 -8.50 -29.54 1.96
C PHE A 126 -7.37 -30.56 2.10
N GLY A 127 -7.51 -31.44 3.09
CA GLY A 127 -6.56 -32.52 3.29
C GLY A 127 -7.01 -33.43 4.42
N HIS A 128 -8.06 -34.22 4.18
CA HIS A 128 -8.15 -35.64 4.54
C HIS A 128 -9.53 -36.16 4.16
N ALA A 129 -9.66 -36.53 2.88
CA ALA A 129 -10.52 -37.64 2.48
C ALA A 129 -9.57 -38.80 2.15
N GLN A 130 -9.45 -39.74 3.08
CA GLN A 130 -9.20 -41.15 2.79
C GLN A 130 -10.29 -41.95 3.49
#